data_AF-A0A957U5L7-F1
#
_entry.id   AF-A0A957U5L7-F1
#
_cell.length_a   1.000
_cell.length_b   1.000
_cell.length_c   1.000
_cell.angle_alpha   90.00
_cell.angle_beta   90.00
_cell.angle_gamma   90.00
#
_symmetry.space_group_name_H-M   'P 1'
#
loop_
_entity.id
_entity.type
_entity.pdbx_description
1 polymer ?
#
loop_
_entity_poly.entity_id
_entity_poly.type
_entity_poly.pdbx_seq_one_letter_code
_entity_poly.pdbx_strand_id
1 'polypeptide(L)'
;RKGISPDATVITVHAGPDLSHSLYDEADELVGPILEDSLAPYLGPGASIKERNVKRWRYALPQVLHAERFIRAEGIPHLYFGGDAFGGPRMEGAALSGMEIGEFLAGGAV
;
A
#
# COMPACT_ATOMS: atom_id res chain seq x y z
N ARG A 1 7.44 25.17 0.06
CA ARG A 1 6.64 24.90 -1.17
C ARG A 1 6.84 23.43 -1.50
N LYS A 2 5.79 22.61 -1.52
CA LYS A 2 5.88 21.22 -2.02
C LYS A 2 5.92 21.29 -3.56
N GLY A 3 6.87 20.61 -4.20
CA GLY A 3 7.20 20.77 -5.62
C GLY A 3 8.63 21.34 -5.78
N ILE A 4 9.63 20.48 -5.61
CA ILE A 4 11.06 20.81 -5.73
C ILE A 4 11.64 20.43 -7.10
N SER A 5 10.82 19.93 -8.03
CA SER A 5 11.22 19.56 -9.38
C SER A 5 10.55 20.50 -10.39
N PRO A 6 11.12 21.68 -10.67
CA PRO A 6 10.54 22.63 -11.63
C PRO A 6 10.51 22.09 -13.06
N ASP A 7 11.42 21.16 -13.38
CA ASP A 7 11.65 20.67 -14.74
C ASP A 7 11.11 19.26 -15.00
N ALA A 8 10.43 18.65 -14.02
CA ALA A 8 9.94 17.27 -14.14
C ALA A 8 8.61 17.05 -13.42
N THR A 9 7.67 16.43 -14.13
CA THR A 9 6.44 15.88 -13.54
C THR A 9 6.66 14.41 -13.21
N VAL A 10 6.38 14.03 -11.97
CA VAL A 10 6.43 12.63 -11.53
C VAL A 10 5.00 12.09 -11.46
N ILE A 11 4.77 10.96 -12.11
CA ILE A 11 3.48 10.26 -12.12
C ILE A 11 3.69 8.89 -11.48
N THR A 12 2.85 8.55 -10.50
CA THR A 12 2.79 7.20 -9.94
C THR A 12 1.64 6.45 -10.59
N VAL A 13 1.95 5.33 -11.23
CA VAL A 13 0.97 4.40 -11.80
C VAL A 13 0.88 3.19 -10.88
N HIS A 14 -0.34 2.81 -10.49
CA HIS A 14 -0.59 1.59 -9.73
C HIS A 14 -1.27 0.57 -10.63
N ALA A 15 -0.66 -0.59 -10.79
CA ALA A 15 -1.34 -1.76 -11.34
C ALA A 15 -2.40 -2.26 -10.34
N GLY A 16 -3.54 -2.72 -10.86
CA GLY A 16 -4.54 -3.40 -10.05
C GLY A 16 -4.03 -4.76 -9.52
N PRO A 17 -4.76 -5.42 -8.60
CA PRO A 17 -4.34 -6.68 -7.99
C PRO A 17 -4.04 -7.79 -9.01
N ASP A 18 -4.93 -8.01 -9.97
CA ASP A 18 -4.79 -9.09 -10.95
C ASP A 18 -3.55 -8.94 -11.84
N LEU A 19 -3.34 -7.73 -12.37
CA LEU A 19 -2.17 -7.40 -13.19
C LEU A 19 -0.88 -7.43 -12.35
N SER A 20 -0.93 -6.99 -11.10
CA SER A 20 0.21 -7.04 -10.19
C SER A 20 0.62 -8.49 -9.89
N HIS A 21 -0.35 -9.39 -9.73
CA HIS A 21 -0.11 -10.81 -9.53
C HIS A 21 0.49 -11.48 -10.78
N SER A 22 -0.04 -11.21 -11.98
CA SER A 22 0.46 -11.83 -13.21
C SER A 22 1.87 -11.37 -13.59
N LEU A 23 2.25 -10.16 -13.20
CA LEU A 23 3.56 -9.57 -13.50
C LEU A 23 4.56 -9.62 -12.32
N TYR A 24 4.19 -10.25 -11.20
CA TYR A 24 4.96 -10.09 -9.96
C TYR A 24 6.43 -10.54 -10.10
N ASP A 25 6.65 -11.71 -10.71
CA ASP A 25 7.98 -12.31 -10.89
C ASP A 25 8.62 -11.94 -12.25
N GLU A 26 7.95 -11.11 -13.05
CA GLU A 26 8.45 -10.67 -14.35
C GLU A 26 9.52 -9.58 -14.22
N ALA A 27 10.41 -9.51 -15.21
CA ALA A 27 11.50 -8.53 -15.25
C ALA A 27 10.98 -7.08 -15.48
N ASP A 28 11.69 -6.08 -14.95
CA ASP A 28 11.31 -4.66 -15.09
C ASP A 28 11.26 -4.20 -16.55
N GLU A 29 12.07 -4.82 -17.41
CA GLU A 29 12.07 -4.60 -18.85
C GLU A 29 10.75 -4.98 -19.51
N LEU A 30 10.00 -5.91 -18.93
CA LEU A 30 8.65 -6.28 -19.36
C LEU A 30 7.58 -5.44 -18.66
N VAL A 31 7.69 -5.27 -17.33
CA VAL A 31 6.67 -4.59 -16.52
C VAL A 31 6.56 -3.10 -16.86
N GLY A 32 7.70 -2.42 -17.02
CA GLY A 32 7.76 -0.99 -17.30
C GLY A 32 6.91 -0.58 -18.52
N PRO A 33 7.19 -1.14 -19.72
CA PRO A 33 6.42 -0.84 -20.93
C PRO A 33 4.92 -1.09 -20.80
N ILE A 34 4.50 -2.16 -20.11
CA ILE A 34 3.07 -2.45 -19.90
C ILE A 34 2.38 -1.32 -19.11
N LEU A 35 3.03 -0.82 -18.06
CA LEU A 35 2.49 0.30 -17.27
C LEU A 35 2.55 1.62 -18.04
N GLU A 36 3.59 1.85 -18.82
CA GLU A 36 3.73 3.03 -19.69
C GLU A 36 2.62 3.08 -20.76
N ASP A 37 2.31 1.94 -21.39
CA ASP A 37 1.25 1.82 -22.38
C ASP A 37 -0.13 2.14 -21.76
N SER A 38 -0.36 1.73 -20.51
CA SER A 38 -1.59 2.08 -19.79
C SER A 38 -1.71 3.58 -19.48
N LEU A 39 -0.57 4.27 -19.37
CA LEU A 39 -0.50 5.71 -19.11
C LEU A 39 -0.61 6.54 -20.39
N ALA A 40 -0.20 6.00 -21.54
CA ALA A 40 -0.10 6.71 -22.81
C ALA A 40 -1.35 7.53 -23.21
N PRO A 41 -2.60 7.06 -23.02
CA PRO A 41 -3.80 7.84 -23.35
C PRO A 41 -3.97 9.13 -22.54
N TYR A 42 -3.29 9.25 -21.40
CA TYR A 42 -3.38 10.39 -20.49
C TYR A 42 -2.24 11.39 -20.68
N LEU A 43 -1.25 11.07 -21.51
CA LEU A 43 -0.10 11.93 -21.75
C LEU A 43 -0.44 13.04 -22.76
N GLY A 44 0.02 14.25 -22.46
CA GLY A 44 -0.11 15.38 -23.38
C GLY A 44 0.71 15.18 -24.67
N PRO A 45 0.36 15.87 -25.77
CA PRO A 45 1.11 15.79 -27.01
C PRO A 45 2.59 16.12 -26.81
N GLY A 46 3.48 15.26 -27.32
CA GLY A 46 4.93 15.44 -27.21
C GLY A 46 5.54 15.12 -25.83
N ALA A 47 4.73 14.64 -24.87
CA ALA A 47 5.26 14.14 -23.62
C ALA A 47 6.12 12.89 -23.85
N SER A 48 7.23 12.78 -23.12
CA SER A 48 8.12 11.62 -23.14
C SER A 48 8.54 11.25 -21.73
N ILE A 49 8.58 9.95 -21.45
CA ILE A 49 9.02 9.40 -20.17
C ILE A 49 10.55 9.41 -20.15
N LYS A 50 11.15 10.12 -19.17
CA LYS A 50 12.61 10.25 -19.05
C LYS A 50 13.23 9.21 -18.14
N GLU A 51 12.50 8.78 -17.12
CA GLU A 51 12.93 7.82 -16.12
C GLU A 51 11.73 7.00 -15.66
N ARG A 52 11.98 5.74 -15.33
CA ARG A 52 11.00 4.83 -14.73
C ARG A 52 11.61 4.11 -13.54
N ASN A 53 10.80 3.86 -12.52
CA ASN A 53 11.19 3.04 -11.39
C ASN A 53 10.04 2.11 -11.00
N VAL A 54 10.26 0.80 -11.09
CA VAL A 54 9.25 -0.20 -10.71
C VAL A 54 9.43 -0.57 -9.24
N LYS A 55 8.33 -0.57 -8.50
CA LYS A 55 8.27 -1.06 -7.11
C LYS A 55 7.20 -2.13 -7.00
N ARG A 56 7.52 -3.23 -6.32
CA ARG A 56 6.63 -4.37 -6.09
C ARG A 56 6.30 -4.50 -4.61
N TRP A 57 5.02 -4.66 -4.32
CA TRP A 57 4.49 -4.73 -2.96
C TRP A 57 3.69 -6.01 -2.81
N ARG A 58 4.33 -7.09 -2.32
CA ARG A 58 3.67 -8.40 -2.16
C ARG A 58 2.44 -8.35 -1.26
N TYR A 59 2.51 -7.50 -0.24
CA TYR A 59 1.50 -7.33 0.80
C TYR A 59 0.92 -5.91 0.74
N ALA A 60 0.53 -5.47 -0.46
CA ALA A 60 0.04 -4.11 -0.68
C ALA A 60 -1.34 -3.85 -0.06
N LEU A 61 -2.20 -4.87 -0.03
CA LEU A 61 -3.56 -4.78 0.48
C LEU A 61 -3.91 -6.07 1.26
N PRO A 62 -4.55 -5.95 2.43
CA PRO A 62 -5.05 -7.11 3.14
C PRO A 62 -6.21 -7.75 2.37
N GLN A 63 -6.17 -9.07 2.23
CA GLN A 63 -7.25 -9.84 1.59
C GLN A 63 -8.33 -10.29 2.58
N VAL A 64 -7.98 -10.39 3.86
CA VAL A 64 -8.88 -10.74 4.96
C VAL A 64 -8.90 -9.59 5.95
N LEU A 65 -10.09 -9.13 6.28
CA LEU A 65 -10.31 -8.08 7.26
C LEU A 65 -10.90 -8.67 8.54
N HIS A 66 -10.49 -8.13 9.67
CA HIS A 66 -11.00 -8.44 11.00
C HIS A 66 -11.88 -7.28 11.48
N ALA A 67 -13.05 -7.61 12.03
CA ALA A 67 -13.97 -6.60 12.53
C ALA A 67 -13.42 -5.94 13.81
N GLU A 68 -12.67 -6.69 14.60
CA GLU A 68 -12.00 -6.25 15.81
C GLU A 68 -10.84 -5.30 15.48
N ARG A 69 -10.55 -4.39 16.41
CA ARG A 69 -9.41 -3.46 16.33
C ARG A 69 -8.07 -4.14 16.56
N PHE A 70 -8.03 -5.23 17.30
CA PHE A 70 -6.85 -6.08 17.47
C PHE A 70 -7.28 -7.45 17.98
N ILE A 71 -6.38 -8.44 17.91
CA ILE A 71 -6.56 -9.76 18.53
C ILE A 71 -5.43 -9.98 19.54
N ARG A 72 -5.76 -10.47 20.73
CA ARG A 72 -4.78 -10.95 21.71
C ARG A 72 -4.48 -12.43 21.45
N ALA A 73 -3.19 -12.78 21.44
CA ALA A 73 -2.79 -14.18 21.29
C ALA A 73 -3.26 -15.02 22.48
N GLU A 74 -3.89 -16.15 22.21
CA GLU A 74 -4.24 -17.12 23.24
C GLU A 74 -3.00 -17.89 23.70
N GLY A 75 -2.84 -18.09 25.01
CA GLY A 75 -1.71 -18.83 25.58
C GLY A 75 -0.35 -18.11 25.54
N ILE A 76 -0.26 -16.92 24.95
CA ILE A 76 0.98 -16.12 24.88
C ILE A 76 0.73 -14.75 25.54
N PRO A 77 1.18 -14.54 26.79
CA PRO A 77 1.02 -13.27 27.47
C PRO A 77 1.68 -12.12 26.69
N HIS A 78 1.00 -10.98 26.65
CA HIS A 78 1.48 -9.72 26.07
C HIS A 78 1.77 -9.72 24.56
N LEU A 79 1.23 -10.70 23.82
CA LEU A 79 1.25 -10.68 22.35
C LEU A 79 -0.11 -10.23 21.78
N TYR A 80 -0.06 -9.20 20.93
CA TYR A 80 -1.23 -8.60 20.29
C TYR A 80 -0.97 -8.45 18.79
N PHE A 81 -2.00 -8.68 17.98
CA PHE A 81 -1.98 -8.51 16.53
C PHE A 81 -2.88 -7.35 16.14
N GLY A 82 -2.34 -6.43 15.36
CA GLY A 82 -3.03 -5.26 14.86
C GLY A 82 -2.41 -4.79 13.55
N GLY A 83 -3.11 -3.93 12.81
CA GLY A 83 -2.68 -3.48 11.49
C GLY A 83 -3.83 -2.99 10.62
N ASP A 84 -3.53 -2.75 9.34
CA ASP A 84 -4.47 -2.23 8.33
C ASP A 84 -5.58 -3.22 7.94
N ALA A 85 -5.49 -4.46 8.42
CA ALA A 85 -6.52 -5.48 8.33
C ALA A 85 -7.56 -5.41 9.48
N PHE A 86 -7.33 -4.61 10.54
CA PHE A 86 -8.13 -4.64 11.77
C PHE A 86 -9.01 -3.39 11.95
N GLY A 87 -10.31 -3.60 12.15
CA GLY A 87 -11.29 -2.55 12.45
C GLY A 87 -11.60 -1.61 11.28
N GLY A 88 -11.15 -1.93 10.07
CA GLY A 88 -11.37 -1.14 8.86
C GLY A 88 -10.14 -1.14 7.95
N PRO A 89 -10.31 -0.81 6.66
CA PRO A 89 -9.23 -0.96 5.69
C PRO A 89 -8.22 0.20 5.75
N ARG A 90 -7.01 -0.06 5.23
CA ARG A 90 -5.95 0.91 4.91
C ARG A 90 -5.33 1.60 6.14
N MET A 91 -4.75 2.78 5.93
CA MET A 91 -3.97 3.51 6.93
C MET A 91 -4.76 3.83 8.21
N GLU A 92 -6.06 4.13 8.10
CA GLU A 92 -6.89 4.45 9.25
C GLU A 92 -7.08 3.22 10.15
N GLY A 93 -7.33 2.04 9.56
CA GLY A 93 -7.40 0.77 10.29
C GLY A 93 -6.11 0.50 11.07
N ALA A 94 -4.94 0.66 10.43
CA ALA A 94 -3.66 0.47 11.08
C ALA A 94 -3.43 1.43 12.27
N ALA A 95 -3.74 2.72 12.08
CA ALA A 95 -3.57 3.72 13.13
C ALA A 95 -4.49 3.43 14.32
N LEU A 96 -5.79 3.22 14.07
CA LEU A 96 -6.77 2.95 15.11
C LEU A 96 -6.49 1.63 15.83
N SER A 97 -6.09 0.59 15.09
CA SER A 97 -5.67 -0.70 15.65
C SER A 97 -4.51 -0.54 16.64
N GLY A 98 -3.47 0.21 16.25
CA GLY A 98 -2.32 0.46 17.13
C GLY A 98 -2.66 1.32 18.35
N MET A 99 -3.51 2.34 18.19
CA MET A 99 -4.01 3.17 19.29
C MET A 99 -4.78 2.33 20.31
N GLU A 100 -5.69 1.47 19.85
CA GLU A 100 -6.49 0.60 20.72
C GLU A 100 -5.62 -0.38 21.54
N ILE A 101 -4.60 -0.97 20.91
CA ILE A 101 -3.63 -1.81 21.63
C ILE A 101 -2.91 -0.99 22.72
N GLY A 102 -2.51 0.24 22.40
CA GLY A 102 -1.87 1.15 23.36
C GLY A 102 -2.78 1.50 24.53
N GLU A 103 -4.05 1.81 24.28
CA GLU A 103 -5.04 2.11 25.30
C GLU A 103 -5.33 0.90 26.20
N PHE A 104 -5.50 -0.29 25.60
CA PHE A 104 -5.65 -1.55 26.35
C PHE A 104 -4.49 -1.79 27.31
N LEU A 105 -3.25 -1.61 26.82
CA LEU A 105 -2.03 -1.81 27.61
C LEU A 105 -1.87 -0.76 28.72
N ALA A 106 -2.38 0.45 28.52
CA ALA A 106 -2.37 1.52 29.52
C ALA A 106 -3.43 1.33 30.62
N GLY A 107 -4.30 0.32 30.51
CA GLY A 107 -5.42 0.09 31.43
C GLY A 107 -6.66 0.93 31.10
N GLY A 108 -6.74 1.47 29.87
CA GLY A 108 -7.97 2.03 29.33
C GLY A 108 -9.04 0.95 29.13
N ALA A 109 -10.31 1.32 29.32
CA ALA A 109 -11.42 0.44 28.99
C ALA A 109 -11.58 0.39 27.47
N VAL A 110 -11.38 -0.80 26.88
CA VAL A 110 -11.66 -1.14 25.48
C VAL A 110 -13.06 -1.73 25.38
#